data_AF-A0A7K9P8V0-F1
#
_entry.id   AF-A0A7K9P8V0-F1
#
_cell.length_a   1.000
_cell.length_b   1.000
_cell.length_c   1.000
_cell.angle_alpha   90.00
_cell.angle_beta   90.00
_cell.angle_gamma   90.00
#
_symmetry.space_group_name_H-M   'P 1'
#
loop_
_entity.id
_entity.type
_entity.pdbx_description
1 polymer ?
#
loop_
_entity_poly.entity_id
_entity_poly.type
_entity_poly.pdbx_seq_one_letter_code
_entity_poly.pdbx_strand_id
1 'polypeptide(L)' 'VAKDLGLQLPEIRDRGVRIASEGRTHYFALHGKTGHLVTAERIDREQLCEGVQQCVLRCELVVEGEM' A
#
# COMPACT_ATOMS: atom_id res chain seq x y z
N VAL A 1 -7.72 -5.81 -3.11
CA VAL A 1 -6.46 -5.22 -3.59
C VAL A 1 -5.54 -6.28 -4.17
N ALA A 2 -5.07 -7.25 -3.40
CA ALA A 2 -4.15 -8.26 -3.96
C ALA A 2 -4.79 -9.10 -5.09
N LYS A 3 -6.04 -9.54 -4.91
CA LYS A 3 -6.78 -10.25 -5.97
C LYS A 3 -7.01 -9.39 -7.22
N ASP A 4 -7.24 -8.10 -7.04
CA ASP A 4 -7.43 -7.14 -8.14
C ASP A 4 -6.12 -6.89 -8.91
N LEU A 5 -4.99 -7.00 -8.22
CA LEU A 5 -3.64 -6.95 -8.77
C LEU A 5 -3.14 -8.30 -9.32
N GLY A 6 -3.99 -9.34 -9.30
CA GLY A 6 -3.64 -10.69 -9.77
C GLY A 6 -2.70 -11.46 -8.84
N LEU A 7 -2.44 -10.98 -7.62
CA LEU A 7 -1.58 -11.62 -6.63
C LEU A 7 -2.36 -12.64 -5.79
N GLN A 8 -1.80 -13.84 -5.65
CA GLN A 8 -2.38 -14.86 -4.78
C GLN A 8 -1.93 -14.66 -3.33
N LEU A 9 -2.81 -14.96 -2.36
CA LEU A 9 -2.50 -14.92 -0.92
C LEU A 9 -1.19 -15.63 -0.53
N PRO A 10 -0.88 -16.84 -1.03
CA PRO A 10 0.42 -17.47 -0.77
C PRO A 10 1.59 -16.64 -1.29
N GLU A 11 1.48 -16.02 -2.47
CA GLU A 11 2.55 -15.15 -3.00
C GLU A 11 2.77 -13.93 -2.11
N ILE A 12 1.72 -13.36 -1.50
CA ILE A 12 1.86 -12.24 -0.58
C ILE A 12 2.57 -12.63 0.72
N ARG A 13 2.34 -13.86 1.17
CA ARG A 13 2.88 -14.37 2.43
C ARG A 13 4.30 -14.89 2.27
N ASP A 14 4.59 -15.55 1.16
CA ASP A 14 5.89 -16.15 0.86
C ASP A 14 6.85 -15.17 0.16
N ARG A 15 6.35 -14.18 -0.59
CA ARG A 15 7.17 -13.14 -1.21
C ARG A 15 7.15 -11.87 -0.37
N GLY A 16 8.30 -11.20 -0.26
CA GLY A 16 8.38 -9.89 0.37
C GLY A 16 7.51 -8.89 -0.40
N VAL A 17 6.31 -8.60 0.08
CA VAL A 17 5.45 -7.55 -0.50
C VAL A 17 5.60 -6.28 0.30
N ARG A 18 5.99 -5.20 -0.37
CA ARG A 18 6.13 -3.88 0.23
C ARG A 18 5.33 -2.84 -0.54
N ILE A 19 4.79 -1.88 0.18
CA ILE A 19 4.09 -0.74 -0.41
C ILE A 19 5.04 0.44 -0.46
N ALA A 20 5.31 0.92 -1.67
CA ALA A 20 5.98 2.18 -1.92
C ALA A 20 4.92 3.29 -2.03
N SER A 21 5.12 4.41 -1.36
CA SER A 21 4.27 5.59 -1.49
C SER A 21 5.13 6.74 -1.98
N GLU A 22 4.58 7.66 -2.77
CA GLU A 22 5.26 8.93 -3.06
C GLU A 22 5.32 9.73 -1.74
N GLY A 23 6.44 9.61 -1.02
CA GLY A 23 6.64 10.22 0.29
C GLY A 23 7.63 9.42 1.16
N ARG A 24 8.02 9.98 2.31
CA ARG A 24 8.86 9.28 3.31
C ARG A 24 8.08 8.34 4.22
N THR A 25 6.75 8.40 4.20
CA THR A 25 5.88 7.77 5.19
C THR A 25 5.03 6.69 4.56
N HIS A 26 5.02 5.50 5.15
CA HIS A 26 4.26 4.36 4.66
C HIS A 26 2.85 4.38 5.25
N TYR A 27 1.96 5.22 4.69
CA TYR A 27 0.58 5.35 5.18
C TYR A 27 -0.26 4.08 5.00
N PHE A 28 0.08 3.26 4.00
CA PHE A 28 -0.63 2.04 3.66
C PHE A 28 0.26 0.82 3.86
N ALA A 29 -0.32 -0.26 4.36
CA ALA A 29 0.27 -1.59 4.43
C ALA A 29 -0.66 -2.63 3.80
N LEU A 30 -0.09 -3.76 3.40
CA LEU A 30 -0.87 -4.89 2.91
C LEU A 30 -1.03 -5.93 4.02
N HIS A 31 -2.26 -6.37 4.26
CA HIS A 31 -2.54 -7.42 5.22
C HIS A 31 -2.19 -8.79 4.63
N GLY A 32 -1.10 -9.40 5.10
CA GLY A 32 -0.54 -10.62 4.50
C GLY A 32 -1.46 -11.85 4.47
N LYS A 33 -2.49 -11.91 5.32
CA LYS A 33 -3.46 -13.04 5.32
C LYS A 33 -4.64 -12.85 4.37
N THR A 34 -5.01 -11.60 4.07
CA THR A 34 -6.23 -11.29 3.31
C THR A 34 -5.93 -10.60 1.99
N GLY A 35 -4.73 -10.04 1.81
CA GLY A 35 -4.37 -9.25 0.65
C GLY A 35 -5.14 -7.93 0.55
N HIS A 36 -5.64 -7.45 1.68
CA HIS A 36 -6.35 -6.18 1.78
C HIS A 36 -5.37 -5.05 2.10
N LEU A 37 -5.57 -3.90 1.46
CA LEU A 37 -4.85 -2.68 1.82
C LEU A 37 -5.45 -2.15 3.13
N VAL A 38 -4.59 -1.90 4.10
CA VAL A 38 -4.94 -1.34 5.40
C VAL A 38 -4.12 -0.08 5.62
N THR A 39 -4.67 0.86 6.38
CA THR A 39 -3.94 2.04 6.84
C THR A 39 -2.98 1.63 7.96
N ALA A 40 -1.69 1.84 7.76
CA ALA A 40 -0.65 1.54 8.73
C ALA A 40 -0.39 2.71 9.68
N GLU A 41 -0.48 3.94 9.16
CA GLU A 41 -0.26 5.17 9.91
C GLU A 41 -1.43 6.13 9.76
N ARG A 42 -1.47 7.15 10.64
CA ARG A 42 -2.48 8.19 10.60
C ARG A 42 -2.29 9.05 9.35
N ILE A 43 -3.33 9.09 8.52
CA ILE A 43 -3.39 9.96 7.34
C ILE A 43 -4.03 11.28 7.77
N ASP A 44 -3.22 12.33 7.86
CA ASP A 44 -3.71 13.67 8.13
C ASP A 44 -3.86 14.44 6.81
N ARG A 45 -5.11 14.63 6.38
CA ARG A 45 -5.45 15.27 5.10
C ARG A 45 -4.95 16.71 5.04
N GLU A 46 -5.01 17.43 6.15
CA GLU A 46 -4.60 18.83 6.23
C GLU A 46 -3.08 18.97 6.11
N GLN A 47 -2.33 18.06 6.74
CA GLN A 47 -0.87 18.02 6.59
C GLN A 47 -0.41 17.55 5.21
N LEU A 48 -1.17 16.68 4.54
CA LEU A 48 -0.77 16.10 3.25
C LEU A 48 -1.17 16.94 2.04
N CYS A 49 -2.34 17.56 2.09
CA CYS A 49 -2.95 18.19 0.93
C CYS A 49 -3.35 19.65 1.17
N GLU A 50 -3.04 20.24 2.33
CA GLU A 50 -3.12 21.68 2.60
C GLU A 50 -4.43 22.38 2.16
N GLY A 51 -5.54 21.64 2.15
CA GLY A 51 -6.86 22.17 1.76
C GLY A 51 -7.26 21.99 0.28
N VAL A 52 -6.52 21.20 -0.51
CA VAL A 52 -6.93 20.83 -1.88
C VAL A 52 -8.27 20.08 -1.85
N GLN A 53 -9.18 20.44 -2.76
CA GLN A 53 -10.54 19.86 -2.81
C GLN A 53 -10.55 18.34 -3.02
N GLN A 54 -9.60 17.81 -3.80
CA GLN A 54 -9.42 16.37 -4.01
C GLN A 54 -7.98 15.98 -3.70
N CYS A 55 -7.79 15.24 -2.61
CA CYS A 55 -6.50 14.73 -2.17
C CYS A 55 -6.38 13.26 -2.61
N VAL A 56 -5.43 12.95 -3.49
CA VAL A 56 -5.19 11.59 -3.98
C VAL A 56 -3.80 11.16 -3.54
N LEU A 57 -3.75 10.09 -2.74
CA LEU A 57 -2.49 9.46 -2.36
C LEU A 57 -2.21 8.30 -3.33
N ARG A 58 -1.07 8.36 -4.00
CA ARG A 58 -0.60 7.29 -4.89
C ARG A 58 0.31 6.37 -4.10
N CYS A 59 0.01 5.08 -4.18
CA CYS A 59 0.87 4.05 -3.67
C CYS A 59 1.05 2.97 -4.73
N GLU A 60 2.24 2.42 -4.76
CA GLU A 60 2.67 1.35 -5.63
C GLU A 60 2.93 0.12 -4.78
N LEU A 61 2.50 -1.01 -5.28
CA LEU A 61 2.74 -2.29 -4.63
C LEU A 61 3.89 -2.98 -5.33
N VAL A 62 4.97 -3.21 -4.59
CA VAL A 62 6.16 -3.91 -5.07
C VAL A 62 6.15 -5.31 -4.49
N VAL A 63 6.11 -6.30 -5.38
CA VAL A 63 6.30 -7.69 -5.03
C VAL A 63 7.73 -8.06 -5.38
N GLU A 64 8.52 -8.43 -4.39
CA GLU A 64 9.85 -8.95 -4.65
C GLU A 64 9.71 -10.31 -5.32
N GLY A 65 10.15 -10.39 -6.58
CA GLY A 65 10.23 -11.64 -7.33
C GLY A 65 11.51 -12.40 -6.97
N GLU A 66 11.43 -13.72 -6.94
CA GLU A 66 12.61 -14.58 -6.90
C GLU A 66 13.44 -14.34 -8.18
N MET A 67 14.76 -14.25 -7.98
CA MET A 67 15.77 -14.25 -9.03
C MET A 67 16.05 -15.69 -9.46
#